data_AF-A0A4D4L464-F1
#
_entry.id   AF-A0A4D4L464-F1
#
_cell.length_a   1.000
_cell.length_b   1.000
_cell.length_c   1.000
_cell.angle_alpha   90.00
_cell.angle_beta   90.00
_cell.angle_gamma   90.00
#
_symmetry.space_group_name_H-M   'P 1'
#
loop_
_entity.id
_entity.type
_entity.pdbx_description
1 polymer ?
#
loop_
_entity_poly.entity_id
_entity_poly.type
_entity_poly.pdbx_seq_one_letter_code
_entity_poly.pdbx_strand_id
1 'polypeptide(L)'
;MNTSVHGAVRLAWASLRALLVLTVVTGIVYPLAVTGIAQAAFNDEANGSMVTVQGKEVGSSLIGQSWNLKDTDKPDPKWFQPRPSNSGYDPLTTGSSQLGASDPTLLKAVGAAKKQVATFNDVPESAVPKDAVTGSASAIDPHISRSTRRSR
;
A
#
# COMPACT_ATOMS: atom_id res chain seq x y z
N MET A 1 7.14 -39.12 43.99
CA MET A 1 7.56 -38.26 42.85
C MET A 1 6.86 -38.61 41.53
N ASN A 2 6.26 -39.80 41.36
CA ASN A 2 5.70 -40.25 40.07
C ASN A 2 4.36 -39.58 39.68
N THR A 3 3.56 -39.12 40.64
CA THR A 3 2.25 -38.50 40.39
C THR A 3 2.35 -37.16 39.68
N SER A 4 3.42 -36.39 39.94
CA SER A 4 3.67 -35.08 39.32
C SER A 4 4.02 -35.21 37.83
N VAL A 5 4.82 -36.23 37.49
CA VAL A 5 5.26 -36.50 36.11
C VAL A 5 4.08 -36.93 35.23
N HIS A 6 3.20 -37.81 35.71
CA HIS A 6 2.01 -38.22 34.96
C HIS A 6 1.01 -37.08 34.73
N GLY A 7 0.84 -36.19 35.71
CA GLY A 7 0.01 -34.98 35.57
C GLY A 7 0.58 -34.01 34.51
N ALA A 8 1.89 -33.77 34.55
CA ALA A 8 2.58 -32.90 33.59
C ALA A 8 2.52 -33.44 32.16
N VAL A 9 2.71 -34.75 31.96
CA VAL A 9 2.62 -35.40 30.64
C VAL A 9 1.21 -35.30 30.06
N ARG A 10 0.16 -35.53 30.87
CA ARG A 10 -1.23 -35.39 30.44
C ARG A 10 -1.55 -33.95 30.01
N LEU A 11 -1.08 -32.97 30.78
CA LEU A 11 -1.27 -31.56 30.47
C LEU A 11 -0.54 -31.18 29.17
N ALA A 12 0.74 -31.56 29.04
CA ALA A 12 1.53 -31.29 27.84
C ALA A 12 0.89 -31.90 26.59
N TRP A 13 0.36 -33.12 26.68
CA TRP A 13 -0.34 -33.77 25.57
C TRP A 13 -1.69 -33.10 25.24
N ALA A 14 -2.41 -32.58 26.24
CA ALA A 14 -3.62 -31.80 25.99
C ALA A 14 -3.30 -30.47 25.29
N SER A 15 -2.27 -29.76 25.75
CA SER A 15 -1.81 -28.51 25.14
C SER A 15 -1.29 -28.70 23.71
N LEU A 16 -0.54 -29.77 23.45
CA LEU A 16 -0.07 -30.09 22.10
C LEU A 16 -1.23 -30.39 21.15
N ARG A 17 -2.24 -31.14 21.58
CA ARG A 17 -3.44 -31.39 20.78
C ARG A 17 -4.21 -30.11 20.50
N ALA A 18 -4.41 -29.26 21.51
CA ALA A 18 -5.06 -27.98 21.33
C ALA A 18 -4.29 -27.09 20.33
N LEU A 19 -2.96 -27.04 20.43
CA LEU A 19 -2.11 -26.32 19.49
C LEU A 19 -2.27 -26.86 18.05
N LEU A 20 -2.21 -28.17 17.86
CA LEU A 20 -2.35 -28.79 16.53
C LEU A 20 -3.74 -28.53 15.92
N VAL A 21 -4.80 -28.69 16.72
CA VAL A 21 -6.17 -28.41 16.27
C VAL A 21 -6.30 -26.94 15.90
N LEU A 22 -5.83 -26.02 16.74
CA LEU A 22 -5.93 -24.59 16.46
C LEU A 22 -5.12 -24.22 15.21
N THR A 23 -3.91 -24.76 15.03
CA THR A 23 -3.10 -24.54 13.83
C THR A 23 -3.79 -25.02 12.56
N VAL A 24 -4.44 -26.19 12.59
CA VAL A 24 -5.20 -26.68 11.43
C VAL A 24 -6.41 -25.79 11.17
N VAL A 25 -7.12 -25.38 12.22
CA VAL A 25 -8.31 -24.54 12.07
C VAL A 25 -7.94 -23.15 11.55
N THR A 26 -6.94 -22.47 12.13
CA THR A 26 -6.59 -21.08 11.77
C THR A 26 -5.65 -20.99 10.58
N GLY A 27 -4.82 -22.01 10.34
CA GLY A 27 -3.84 -22.02 9.26
C GLY A 27 -4.34 -22.69 7.98
N ILE A 28 -5.35 -23.57 8.05
CA ILE A 28 -5.85 -24.32 6.87
C ILE A 28 -7.34 -24.08 6.67
N VAL A 29 -8.18 -24.46 7.64
CA VAL A 29 -9.64 -24.43 7.46
C VAL A 29 -10.12 -23.00 7.24
N TYR A 30 -9.68 -22.06 8.06
CA TYR A 30 -10.10 -20.67 7.98
C TYR A 30 -9.62 -19.98 6.68
N PRO A 31 -8.34 -20.02 6.27
CA PRO A 31 -7.90 -19.40 5.02
C PRO A 31 -8.59 -19.99 3.79
N LEU A 32 -8.79 -21.32 3.74
CA LEU A 32 -9.48 -21.96 2.62
C LEU A 32 -10.95 -21.58 2.57
N ALA A 33 -11.65 -21.54 3.71
CA ALA A 33 -13.04 -21.12 3.76
C ALA A 33 -13.21 -19.67 3.28
N VAL A 34 -12.39 -18.75 3.80
CA VAL A 34 -12.42 -17.34 3.40
C VAL A 34 -12.06 -17.19 1.92
N THR A 35 -11.04 -17.89 1.43
CA THR A 35 -10.63 -17.83 0.02
C THR A 35 -11.72 -18.38 -0.90
N GLY A 36 -12.35 -19.50 -0.54
CA GLY A 36 -13.45 -20.08 -1.31
C GLY A 36 -14.65 -19.14 -1.40
N ILE A 37 -15.02 -18.51 -0.30
CA ILE A 37 -16.11 -17.51 -0.27
C ILE A 37 -15.73 -16.28 -1.11
N ALA A 38 -14.52 -15.75 -0.93
CA ALA A 38 -14.03 -14.58 -1.67
C ALA A 38 -13.99 -14.84 -3.18
N GLN A 39 -13.47 -16.00 -3.62
CA GLN A 39 -13.41 -16.36 -5.03
C GLN A 39 -14.80 -16.59 -5.65
N ALA A 40 -15.77 -17.07 -4.87
CA ALA A 40 -17.14 -17.31 -5.34
C ALA A 40 -17.99 -16.04 -5.41
N ALA A 41 -17.83 -15.10 -4.48
CA ALA A 41 -18.67 -13.90 -4.36
C ALA A 41 -18.00 -12.61 -4.85
N PHE A 42 -16.68 -12.51 -4.80
CA PHE A 42 -15.88 -11.29 -5.03
C PHE A 42 -14.61 -11.62 -5.82
N ASN A 43 -14.77 -12.28 -6.98
CA ASN A 43 -13.65 -12.80 -7.76
C ASN A 43 -12.65 -11.68 -8.17
N ASP A 44 -13.17 -10.53 -8.60
CA ASP A 44 -12.34 -9.41 -9.05
C ASP A 44 -11.49 -8.84 -7.90
N GLU A 45 -12.09 -8.60 -6.72
CA GLU A 45 -11.38 -8.11 -5.54
C GLU A 45 -10.41 -9.13 -4.97
N ALA A 46 -10.81 -10.41 -4.92
CA ALA A 46 -9.98 -11.51 -4.42
C ALA A 46 -8.71 -11.71 -5.25
N ASN A 47 -8.77 -11.39 -6.54
CA ASN A 47 -7.65 -11.48 -7.47
C ASN A 47 -6.92 -10.14 -7.65
N GLY A 48 -7.15 -9.15 -6.78
CA GLY A 48 -6.37 -7.91 -6.74
C GLY A 48 -6.94 -6.74 -7.52
N SER A 49 -8.21 -6.82 -7.97
CA SER A 49 -8.92 -5.75 -8.69
C SER A 49 -8.16 -5.25 -9.93
N MET A 50 -7.74 -6.20 -10.75
CA MET A 50 -6.90 -5.95 -11.93
C MET A 50 -7.64 -5.17 -13.01
N VAL A 51 -6.95 -4.23 -13.62
CA VAL A 51 -7.44 -3.40 -14.73
C VAL A 51 -6.84 -3.93 -16.02
N THR A 52 -7.71 -4.23 -16.99
CA THR A 52 -7.31 -4.71 -18.31
C THR A 52 -7.71 -3.72 -19.40
N VAL A 53 -6.81 -3.48 -20.35
CA VAL A 53 -7.04 -2.64 -21.53
C VAL A 53 -6.63 -3.45 -22.75
N GLN A 54 -7.57 -3.65 -23.69
CA GLN A 54 -7.35 -4.46 -24.91
C GLN A 54 -6.83 -5.87 -24.62
N GLY A 55 -7.35 -6.52 -23.57
CA GLY A 55 -6.95 -7.88 -23.18
C GLY A 55 -5.57 -7.98 -22.51
N LYS A 56 -4.87 -6.87 -22.30
CA LYS A 56 -3.63 -6.81 -21.54
C LYS A 56 -3.86 -6.23 -20.16
N GLU A 57 -3.31 -6.88 -19.14
CA GLU A 57 -3.29 -6.36 -17.78
C GLU A 57 -2.34 -5.16 -17.69
N VAL A 58 -2.84 -4.03 -17.20
CA VAL A 58 -2.10 -2.76 -17.10
C VAL A 58 -1.83 -2.33 -15.66
N GLY A 59 -2.34 -3.08 -14.69
CA GLY A 59 -2.14 -2.84 -13.25
C GLY A 59 -3.38 -3.18 -12.43
N SER A 60 -3.41 -2.70 -11.19
CA SER A 60 -4.55 -2.83 -10.27
C SER A 60 -5.16 -1.46 -10.00
N SER A 61 -6.48 -1.42 -9.80
CA SER A 61 -7.17 -0.20 -9.36
C SER A 61 -6.75 0.26 -7.95
N LEU A 62 -6.10 -0.63 -7.17
CA LEU A 62 -5.67 -0.38 -5.79
C LEU A 62 -4.22 0.09 -5.70
N ILE A 63 -3.46 0.07 -6.81
CA ILE A 63 -2.01 0.33 -6.81
C ILE A 63 -1.73 1.53 -7.70
N GLY A 64 -1.19 2.59 -7.09
CA GLY A 64 -0.70 3.76 -7.80
C GLY A 64 0.54 3.43 -8.66
N GLN A 65 0.75 4.21 -9.72
CA GLN A 65 1.91 4.09 -10.59
C GLN A 65 2.53 5.48 -10.80
N SER A 66 3.84 5.52 -11.06
CA SER A 66 4.53 6.73 -11.44
C SER A 66 4.26 7.08 -12.91
N TRP A 67 4.06 8.37 -13.22
CA TRP A 67 3.71 8.87 -14.55
C TRP A 67 4.73 9.90 -15.05
N ASN A 68 5.98 9.45 -15.18
CA ASN A 68 7.06 10.25 -15.73
C ASN A 68 7.24 10.01 -17.23
N LEU A 69 7.86 10.98 -17.91
CA LEU A 69 8.37 10.81 -19.26
C LEU A 69 9.40 9.69 -19.26
N LYS A 70 9.34 8.83 -20.28
CA LYS A 70 10.18 7.64 -20.41
C LYS A 70 11.67 7.98 -20.23
N ASP A 71 12.36 7.19 -19.40
CA ASP A 71 13.79 7.31 -19.09
C ASP A 71 14.18 8.66 -18.44
N THR A 72 13.23 9.35 -17.79
CA THR A 72 13.49 10.58 -17.06
C THR A 72 12.72 10.65 -15.74
N ASP A 73 13.18 11.49 -14.82
CA ASP A 73 12.45 11.83 -13.58
C ASP A 73 11.45 12.98 -13.78
N LYS A 74 11.17 13.37 -15.03
CA LYS A 74 10.27 14.49 -15.33
C LYS A 74 8.82 14.01 -15.42
N PRO A 75 7.87 14.67 -14.74
CA PRO A 75 6.46 14.32 -14.82
C PRO A 75 5.94 14.49 -16.26
N ASP A 76 5.17 13.52 -16.75
CA ASP A 76 4.52 13.61 -18.05
C ASP A 76 3.29 14.54 -17.96
N PRO A 77 3.26 15.66 -18.70
CA PRO A 77 2.15 16.60 -18.71
C PRO A 77 0.86 15.99 -19.28
N LYS A 78 0.86 14.80 -19.87
CA LYS A 78 -0.35 14.10 -20.32
C LYS A 78 -1.17 13.56 -19.15
N TRP A 79 -0.51 13.15 -18.07
CA TRP A 79 -1.12 12.40 -16.98
C TRP A 79 -1.29 13.24 -15.71
N PHE A 80 -2.21 12.80 -14.84
CA PHE A 80 -2.26 13.33 -13.48
C PHE A 80 -1.07 12.79 -12.69
N GLN A 81 -0.39 13.68 -11.98
CA GLN A 81 0.74 13.29 -11.15
C GLN A 81 0.21 12.74 -9.83
N PRO A 82 0.67 11.56 -9.41
CA PRO A 82 0.25 10.95 -8.17
C PRO A 82 0.96 11.64 -7.00
N ARG A 83 0.68 11.22 -5.77
CA ARG A 83 1.36 11.77 -4.59
C ARG A 83 2.86 11.42 -4.61
N PRO A 84 3.73 12.15 -3.92
CA PRO A 84 5.11 11.72 -3.74
C PRO A 84 5.16 10.32 -3.11
N SER A 85 6.01 9.44 -3.63
CA SER A 85 6.20 8.08 -3.10
C SER A 85 7.62 7.91 -2.61
N ASN A 86 7.78 7.37 -1.40
CA ASN A 86 9.09 7.02 -0.85
C ASN A 86 9.73 5.81 -1.57
N SER A 87 8.91 4.98 -2.21
CA SER A 87 9.33 3.77 -2.93
C SER A 87 9.32 3.92 -4.45
N GLY A 88 8.96 5.09 -4.96
CA GLY A 88 8.76 5.28 -6.40
C GLY A 88 7.62 4.45 -6.99
N TYR A 89 6.61 4.10 -6.17
CA TYR A 89 5.49 3.22 -6.51
C TYR A 89 5.87 1.75 -6.77
N ASP A 90 7.01 1.29 -6.24
CA ASP A 90 7.36 -0.13 -6.25
C ASP A 90 6.50 -0.91 -5.23
N PRO A 91 5.70 -1.90 -5.68
CA PRO A 91 4.85 -2.71 -4.81
C PRO A 91 5.62 -3.69 -3.91
N LEU A 92 6.91 -3.92 -4.17
CA LEU A 92 7.77 -4.76 -3.33
C LEU A 92 8.40 -3.99 -2.17
N THR A 93 8.43 -2.66 -2.25
CA THR A 93 9.04 -1.78 -1.25
C THR A 93 8.02 -0.81 -0.65
N THR A 94 6.92 -1.34 -0.11
CA THR A 94 5.87 -0.51 0.50
C THR A 94 6.29 0.11 1.83
N GLY A 95 5.76 1.29 2.14
CA GLY A 95 5.95 1.95 3.43
C GLY A 95 6.32 3.43 3.33
N SER A 96 5.96 4.18 4.36
CA SER A 96 6.20 5.63 4.43
C SER A 96 7.68 5.94 4.70
N SER A 97 8.06 7.22 4.54
CA SER A 97 9.41 7.68 4.90
C SER A 97 9.67 7.69 6.40
N GLN A 98 8.63 7.52 7.24
CA GLN A 98 8.70 7.51 8.72
C GLN A 98 9.39 8.75 9.33
N LEU A 99 9.36 9.89 8.62
CA LEU A 99 9.97 11.15 9.08
C LEU A 99 9.03 11.93 10.00
N GLY A 100 9.59 12.50 11.07
CA GLY A 100 8.86 13.37 11.99
C GLY A 100 8.55 14.75 11.39
N ALA A 101 7.54 15.45 11.94
CA ALA A 101 7.12 16.76 11.45
C ALA A 101 8.20 17.85 11.54
N SER A 102 9.13 17.73 12.49
CA SER A 102 10.27 18.63 12.67
C SER A 102 11.53 18.19 11.92
N ASP A 103 11.47 17.09 11.16
CA ASP A 103 12.64 16.56 10.47
C ASP A 103 13.06 17.48 9.30
N PRO A 104 14.32 17.95 9.26
CA PRO A 104 14.79 18.82 8.19
C PRO A 104 14.72 18.20 6.78
N THR A 105 14.84 16.87 6.67
CA THR A 105 14.74 16.13 5.41
C THR A 105 13.32 16.20 4.87
N LEU A 106 12.32 16.04 5.74
CA LEU A 106 10.91 16.17 5.37
C LEU A 106 10.60 17.59 4.89
N LEU A 107 11.04 18.61 5.63
CA LEU A 107 10.81 20.01 5.26
C LEU A 107 11.43 20.36 3.89
N LYS A 108 12.65 19.84 3.63
CA LYS A 108 13.31 19.97 2.32
C LYS A 108 12.55 19.26 1.21
N ALA A 109 12.14 18.01 1.43
CA ALA A 109 11.41 17.22 0.44
C ALA A 109 10.06 17.86 0.08
N VAL A 110 9.29 18.29 1.08
CA VAL A 110 8.02 19.00 0.88
C VAL A 110 8.24 20.32 0.14
N GLY A 111 9.26 21.10 0.52
CA GLY A 111 9.60 22.35 -0.16
C GLY A 111 9.99 22.15 -1.63
N ALA A 112 10.76 21.09 -1.94
CA ALA A 112 11.14 20.74 -3.30
C ALA A 112 9.92 20.28 -4.13
N ALA A 113 9.10 19.39 -3.58
CA ALA A 113 7.87 18.91 -4.21
C ALA A 113 6.90 20.08 -4.49
N LYS A 114 6.77 21.01 -3.54
CA LYS A 114 5.91 22.20 -3.70
C LYS A 114 6.32 23.07 -4.88
N LYS A 115 7.63 23.33 -5.03
CA LYS A 115 8.17 24.07 -6.18
C LYS A 115 7.95 23.31 -7.49
N GLN A 116 8.19 22.00 -7.49
CA GLN A 116 7.99 21.17 -8.68
C GLN A 116 6.53 21.19 -9.13
N VAL A 117 5.58 21.02 -8.21
CA VAL A 117 4.14 21.04 -8.52
C VAL A 117 3.69 22.42 -8.97
N ALA A 118 4.15 23.49 -8.31
CA ALA A 118 3.86 24.86 -8.72
C ALA A 118 4.30 25.14 -10.16
N THR A 119 5.53 24.76 -10.52
CA THR A 119 6.06 24.92 -11.88
C THR A 119 5.35 24.03 -12.90
N PHE A 120 5.06 22.78 -12.54
CA PHE A 120 4.42 21.82 -13.45
C PHE A 120 2.98 22.22 -13.82
N ASN A 121 2.26 22.80 -12.86
CA ASN A 121 0.87 23.20 -13.04
C ASN A 121 0.68 24.70 -13.37
N ASP A 122 1.77 25.49 -13.41
CA ASP A 122 1.73 26.94 -13.60
C ASP A 122 0.84 27.68 -12.57
N VAL A 123 0.95 27.29 -11.30
CA VAL A 123 0.19 27.88 -10.17
C VAL A 123 1.11 28.45 -9.10
N PRO A 124 0.70 29.50 -8.36
CA PRO A 124 1.48 29.98 -7.23
C PRO A 124 1.64 28.89 -6.17
N GLU A 125 2.79 28.87 -5.49
CA GLU A 125 3.07 27.91 -4.42
C GLU A 125 1.98 27.88 -3.33
N SER A 126 1.30 29.00 -3.05
CA SER A 126 0.21 29.07 -2.08
C SER A 126 -1.03 28.28 -2.49
N ALA A 127 -1.20 28.00 -3.78
CA ALA A 127 -2.31 27.23 -4.33
C ALA A 127 -2.00 25.73 -4.45
N VAL A 128 -0.76 25.30 -4.19
CA VAL A 128 -0.36 23.89 -4.25
C VAL A 128 -1.05 23.08 -3.15
N PRO A 129 -1.83 22.05 -3.51
CA PRO A 129 -2.51 21.21 -2.52
C PRO A 129 -1.53 20.41 -1.66
N LYS A 130 -1.91 20.16 -0.40
CA LYS A 130 -1.05 19.49 0.59
C LYS A 130 -0.75 18.02 0.23
N ASP A 131 -1.69 17.32 -0.38
CA ASP A 131 -1.54 15.92 -0.79
C ASP A 131 -0.58 15.75 -1.99
N ALA A 132 -0.43 16.79 -2.83
CA ALA A 132 0.52 16.79 -3.94
C ALA A 132 1.99 16.87 -3.47
N VAL A 133 2.24 17.27 -2.21
CA VAL A 133 3.58 17.45 -1.66
C VAL A 133 3.90 16.52 -0.49
N THR A 134 2.90 15.80 0.01
CA THR A 134 3.05 14.87 1.13
C THR A 134 2.91 13.43 0.67
N GLY A 135 3.89 12.60 1.03
CA GLY A 135 3.87 11.18 0.70
C GLY A 135 2.76 10.42 1.42
N SER A 136 2.40 9.27 0.86
CA SER A 136 1.42 8.35 1.46
C SER A 136 2.07 7.35 2.41
N ALA A 137 1.27 6.79 3.32
CA ALA A 137 1.77 5.81 4.29
C ALA A 137 2.13 4.46 3.65
N SER A 138 1.43 4.08 2.57
CA SER A 138 1.70 2.85 1.83
C SER A 138 2.80 3.02 0.77
N ALA A 139 3.12 4.25 0.38
CA ALA A 139 3.95 4.63 -0.77
C ALA A 139 3.43 4.19 -2.16
N ILE A 140 2.27 3.53 -2.22
CA ILE A 140 1.64 3.03 -3.46
C ILE A 140 0.19 3.49 -3.61
N ASP A 141 -0.17 4.60 -2.96
CA ASP A 141 -1.53 5.14 -2.93
C ASP A 141 -2.00 5.61 -4.32
N PRO A 142 -3.06 5.02 -4.89
CA PRO A 142 -3.61 5.46 -6.18
C PRO A 142 -4.44 6.75 -6.08
N HIS A 143 -4.74 7.23 -4.87
CA HIS A 143 -5.69 8.32 -4.67
C HIS A 143 -5.01 9.69 -4.55
N ILE A 144 -5.58 10.66 -5.26
CA ILE A 144 -5.31 12.09 -5.10
C ILE A 144 -6.60 12.85 -4.80
N SER A 145 -6.49 13.93 -4.02
CA SER A 145 -7.62 14.77 -3.64
C SER A 145 -8.23 15.48 -4.85
N ARG A 146 -9.47 15.95 -4.68
CA ARG A 146 -10.13 16.77 -5.70
C ARG A 146 -9.41 18.10 -5.94
N SER A 147 -8.79 18.68 -4.91
CA SER A 147 -7.99 19.91 -5.06
C SER A 147 -6.78 19.69 -5.95
N THR A 148 -6.05 18.58 -5.80
CA THR A 148 -4.91 18.22 -6.67
C THR A 148 -5.32 17.99 -8.10
N ARG A 149 -6.47 17.34 -8.33
CA ARG A 149 -7.00 17.17 -9.69
C ARG A 149 -7.38 18.49 -10.36
N ARG A 150 -7.75 19.51 -9.58
CA ARG A 150 -8.17 20.84 -10.05
C ARG A 150 -7.04 21.85 -10.11
N SER A 151 -5.88 21.55 -9.55
CA SER A 151 -4.74 22.45 -9.53
C SER A 151 -3.88 22.37 -10.80
N ARG A 152 -4.25 21.54 -11.76
CA ARG A 152 -3.69 21.45 -13.11
C ARG A 152 -4.68 22.11 -14.07
#